data_AF-A0A7W0A1D3-F1
#
_entry.id   AF-A0A7W0A1D3-F1
#
_cell.length_a   1.000
_cell.length_b   1.000
_cell.length_c   1.000
_cell.angle_alpha   90.00
_cell.angle_beta   90.00
_cell.angle_gamma   90.00
#
_symmetry.space_group_name_H-M   'P 1'
#
loop_
_entity.id
_entity.type
_entity.pdbx_description
1 polymer ?
#
loop_
_entity_poly.entity_id
_entity_poly.type
_entity_poly.pdbx_seq_one_letter_code
_entity_poly.pdbx_strand_id
1 'polypeptide(L)'
;MWFARGKDTRADELDRFLDEMARGQSAPASAVEPALLSATRHVHGLAATGQPSDRIKASVWEDVMDATRSPRPASQPAIGSSLTRARPGNPAGRPTASVPSPDMNQRRRMGARLATAAMLLTVLVVGYVVAQVAFRPPADDQRDLAVVVATPGPVAGQECQVEPRTIDEIVSILSTQVMPRPTSTSEWDVVISPRLTGGVAPEIIVAIQATQREWNACGRTGDVLRQSALETDAYIRRSPWFDMWGGPNSDEIRTSVEAEVTRVARLAAAAPPGTPAPDDVPLGAETLVIHDEDVRQLPDGRVGALLREENPSGGITSPLPFNTFRIFVQVDDRWLIDQDIMAGG
;
A
#
# COMPACT_ATOMS: atom_id res chain seq x y z
N MET A 1 -46.62 -4.75 4.08
CA MET A 1 -45.68 -3.73 4.58
C MET A 1 -44.34 -3.98 3.89
N TRP A 2 -43.99 -3.19 2.87
CA TRP A 2 -42.73 -3.31 2.10
C TRP A 2 -42.00 -1.97 2.22
N PHE A 3 -40.73 -1.98 2.66
CA PHE A 3 -39.90 -0.78 2.71
C PHE A 3 -39.36 -0.47 1.31
N ALA A 4 -39.62 0.74 0.83
CA ALA A 4 -38.99 1.28 -0.36
C ALA A 4 -37.52 1.65 -0.04
N ARG A 5 -36.58 1.02 -0.72
CA ARG A 5 -35.15 1.36 -0.68
C ARG A 5 -34.94 2.66 -1.46
N GLY A 6 -34.64 3.76 -0.77
CA GLY A 6 -34.28 5.02 -1.42
C GLY A 6 -32.98 4.87 -2.20
N LYS A 7 -32.96 5.30 -3.47
CA LYS A 7 -31.73 5.42 -4.26
C LYS A 7 -30.86 6.51 -3.65
N ASP A 8 -29.58 6.23 -3.46
CA ASP A 8 -28.62 7.19 -2.92
C ASP A 8 -28.22 8.18 -4.01
N THR A 9 -28.90 9.33 -4.06
CA THR A 9 -28.78 10.33 -5.12
C THR A 9 -27.42 11.02 -5.14
N ARG A 10 -26.61 10.91 -4.07
CA ARG A 10 -25.29 11.55 -3.97
C ARG A 10 -24.22 10.88 -4.83
N ALA A 11 -24.22 9.55 -4.90
CA ALA A 11 -23.27 8.83 -5.76
C ALA A 11 -23.52 9.19 -7.23
N ASP A 12 -24.80 9.20 -7.64
CA ASP A 12 -25.21 9.58 -8.99
C ASP A 12 -24.91 11.06 -9.33
N GLU A 13 -24.86 11.95 -8.33
CA GLU A 13 -24.49 13.36 -8.49
C GLU A 13 -22.97 13.56 -8.57
N LEU A 14 -22.20 12.83 -7.75
CA LEU A 14 -20.74 12.84 -7.79
C LEU A 14 -20.21 12.26 -9.12
N ASP A 15 -20.75 11.11 -9.55
CA ASP A 15 -20.37 10.50 -10.82
C ASP A 15 -20.67 11.43 -11.99
N ARG A 16 -21.84 12.09 -11.99
CA ARG A 16 -22.21 13.07 -13.03
C ARG A 16 -21.28 14.27 -13.05
N PHE A 17 -20.90 14.78 -11.87
CA PHE A 17 -19.95 15.89 -11.76
C PHE A 17 -18.56 15.52 -12.30
N LEU A 18 -18.05 14.33 -11.95
CA LEU A 18 -16.77 13.83 -12.46
C LEU A 18 -16.81 13.62 -13.98
N ASP A 19 -17.93 13.12 -14.50
CA ASP A 19 -18.16 12.95 -15.95
C ASP A 19 -18.19 14.29 -16.71
N GLU A 20 -18.79 15.32 -16.14
CA GLU A 20 -18.85 16.67 -16.73
C GLU A 20 -17.47 17.35 -16.71
N MET A 21 -16.72 17.20 -15.62
CA MET A 21 -15.35 17.69 -15.47
C MET A 21 -14.39 17.00 -16.46
N ALA A 22 -14.48 15.68 -16.62
CA ALA A 22 -13.68 14.93 -17.59
C ALA A 22 -13.96 15.36 -19.05
N ARG A 23 -15.16 15.88 -19.34
CA ARG A 23 -15.55 16.42 -20.64
C ARG A 23 -15.21 17.91 -20.82
N GLY A 24 -14.58 18.55 -19.83
CA GLY A 24 -14.21 19.96 -19.87
C GLY A 24 -15.40 20.92 -19.79
N GLN A 25 -16.54 20.47 -19.26
CA GLN A 25 -17.73 21.30 -19.10
C GLN A 25 -17.76 21.89 -17.68
N SER A 26 -18.10 23.18 -17.56
CA SER A 26 -18.25 23.84 -16.28
C SER A 26 -19.60 23.49 -15.64
N ALA A 27 -19.61 22.62 -14.63
CA ALA A 27 -20.80 22.34 -13.84
C ALA A 27 -21.23 23.59 -13.04
N PRO A 28 -22.54 23.85 -12.85
CA PRO A 28 -23.01 24.98 -12.06
C PRO A 28 -22.60 24.83 -10.58
N ALA A 29 -21.82 25.80 -10.07
CA ALA A 29 -21.19 25.79 -8.75
C ALA A 29 -22.17 25.70 -7.54
N SER A 30 -23.48 25.83 -7.77
CA SER A 30 -24.50 25.79 -6.72
C SER A 30 -24.90 24.39 -6.25
N ALA A 31 -24.39 23.32 -6.88
CA ALA A 31 -24.77 21.94 -6.56
C ALA A 31 -23.71 21.13 -5.79
N VAL A 32 -22.53 21.71 -5.54
CA VAL A 32 -21.41 20.97 -4.93
C VAL A 32 -20.96 21.65 -3.65
N GLU A 33 -20.74 20.85 -2.60
CA GLU A 33 -20.27 21.31 -1.31
C GLU A 33 -18.93 22.07 -1.47
N PRO A 34 -18.76 23.24 -0.82
CA PRO A 34 -17.57 24.09 -1.03
C PRO A 34 -16.23 23.39 -0.81
N ALA A 35 -16.19 22.40 0.09
CA ALA A 35 -15.01 21.58 0.36
C ALA A 35 -14.58 20.76 -0.87
N LEU A 36 -15.53 20.13 -1.58
CA LEU A 36 -15.26 19.38 -2.80
C LEU A 36 -14.78 20.30 -3.94
N LEU A 37 -15.40 21.47 -4.08
CA LEU A 37 -14.97 22.47 -5.06
C LEU A 37 -13.56 23.01 -4.78
N SER A 38 -13.19 23.14 -3.50
CA SER A 38 -11.84 23.54 -3.09
C SER A 38 -10.81 22.45 -3.41
N ALA A 39 -11.10 21.18 -3.05
CA ALA A 39 -10.23 20.05 -3.33
C ALA A 39 -10.00 19.85 -4.84
N THR A 40 -11.05 19.93 -5.66
CA THR A 40 -10.94 19.79 -7.11
C THR A 40 -10.13 20.92 -7.76
N ARG A 41 -10.30 22.17 -7.32
CA ARG A 41 -9.46 23.29 -7.80
C ARG A 41 -8.00 23.14 -7.37
N HIS A 42 -7.76 22.64 -6.17
CA HIS A 42 -6.43 22.38 -5.66
C HIS A 42 -5.71 21.31 -6.50
N VAL A 43 -6.39 20.19 -6.79
CA VAL A 43 -5.87 19.10 -7.64
C VAL A 43 -5.59 19.57 -9.08
N HIS A 44 -6.46 20.39 -9.68
CA HIS A 44 -6.20 20.96 -11.01
C HIS A 44 -5.05 21.97 -11.02
N GLY A 45 -4.84 22.73 -9.94
CA GLY A 45 -3.65 23.57 -9.76
C GLY A 45 -2.35 22.75 -9.72
N LEU A 46 -2.40 21.54 -9.13
CA LEU A 46 -1.27 20.62 -9.06
C LEU A 46 -0.95 19.97 -10.42
N ALA A 47 -1.97 19.63 -11.22
CA ALA A 47 -1.78 19.10 -12.58
C ALA A 47 -1.10 20.11 -13.52
N ALA A 48 -1.27 21.42 -13.28
CA ALA A 48 -0.63 22.48 -14.06
C ALA A 48 0.85 22.71 -13.73
N THR A 49 1.36 22.17 -12.61
CA THR A 49 2.73 22.45 -12.11
C THR A 49 3.73 21.31 -12.29
N GLY A 50 3.29 20.16 -12.84
CA GLY A 50 4.19 19.18 -13.45
C GLY A 50 4.86 18.15 -12.54
N GLN A 51 4.66 18.16 -11.21
CA GLN A 51 4.77 17.00 -10.29
C GLN A 51 4.60 17.47 -8.83
N PRO A 52 3.62 16.96 -8.06
CA PRO A 52 3.51 17.30 -6.64
C PRO A 52 4.52 16.51 -5.79
N SER A 53 5.27 17.20 -4.93
CA SER A 53 6.16 16.59 -3.93
C SER A 53 5.37 15.69 -2.97
N ASP A 54 5.99 14.65 -2.41
CA ASP A 54 5.31 13.63 -1.60
C ASP A 54 4.63 14.19 -0.33
N ARG A 55 5.15 15.31 0.20
CA ARG A 55 4.51 16.07 1.28
C ARG A 55 3.13 16.62 0.92
N ILE A 56 2.91 16.92 -0.35
CA ILE A 56 1.63 17.46 -0.88
C ILE A 56 0.65 16.32 -1.13
N LYS A 57 1.12 15.14 -1.58
CA LYS A 57 0.28 13.95 -1.70
C LYS A 57 -0.26 13.52 -0.34
N ALA A 58 0.57 13.57 0.70
CA ALA A 58 0.18 13.29 2.07
C ALA A 58 -0.89 14.27 2.59
N SER A 59 -0.76 15.58 2.35
CA SER A 59 -1.77 16.54 2.83
C SER A 59 -3.11 16.42 2.10
N VAL A 60 -3.09 16.15 0.78
CA VAL A 60 -4.32 15.91 0.01
C VAL A 60 -5.05 14.65 0.50
N TRP A 61 -4.31 13.61 0.87
CA TRP A 61 -4.87 12.39 1.44
C TRP A 61 -5.49 12.64 2.83
N GLU A 62 -4.81 13.40 3.69
CA GLU A 62 -5.36 13.80 5.00
C GLU A 62 -6.65 14.62 4.86
N ASP A 63 -6.70 15.60 3.94
CA ASP A 63 -7.89 16.43 3.71
C ASP A 63 -9.10 15.60 3.22
N VAL A 64 -8.86 14.61 2.35
CA VAL A 64 -9.91 13.69 1.87
C VAL A 64 -10.43 12.83 3.02
N MET A 65 -9.52 12.33 3.87
CA MET A 65 -9.90 11.50 5.00
C MET A 65 -10.63 12.30 6.10
N ASP A 66 -10.27 13.55 6.34
CA ASP A 66 -10.97 14.42 7.29
C ASP A 66 -12.37 14.83 6.80
N ALA A 67 -12.54 15.03 5.49
CA ALA A 67 -13.85 15.27 4.89
C ALA A 67 -14.81 14.07 5.06
N THR A 68 -14.28 12.84 5.08
CA THR A 68 -15.09 11.64 5.30
C THR A 68 -15.39 11.35 6.77
N ARG A 69 -14.59 11.89 7.71
CA ARG A 69 -14.72 11.66 9.16
C ARG A 69 -15.55 12.70 9.90
N SER A 70 -15.77 13.88 9.32
CA SER A 70 -16.51 14.96 9.98
C SER A 70 -18.02 14.65 10.10
N PRO A 71 -18.59 14.54 11.32
CA PRO A 71 -20.02 14.36 11.49
C PRO A 71 -20.78 15.65 11.14
N ARG A 72 -21.89 15.46 10.43
CA ARG A 72 -22.90 16.48 10.07
C ARG A 72 -23.06 17.56 11.16
N PRO A 73 -22.93 18.86 10.89
CA PRO A 73 -23.58 19.84 11.75
C PRO A 73 -25.10 19.61 11.64
N ALA A 74 -25.75 19.45 12.79
CA ALA A 74 -27.21 19.39 12.85
C ALA A 74 -27.78 20.65 12.17
N SER A 75 -28.70 20.44 11.23
CA SER A 75 -29.42 21.49 10.54
C SER A 75 -29.99 22.49 11.55
N GLN A 76 -29.43 23.70 11.60
CA GLN A 76 -30.10 24.82 12.25
C GLN A 76 -31.38 25.13 11.48
N PRO A 77 -32.53 25.27 12.16
CA PRO A 77 -33.74 25.74 11.49
C PRO A 77 -33.55 27.19 11.04
N ALA A 78 -33.83 27.44 9.77
CA ALA A 78 -33.86 28.76 9.19
C ALA A 78 -34.95 29.60 9.90
N ILE A 79 -34.51 30.57 10.70
CA ILE A 79 -35.38 31.64 11.21
C ILE A 79 -35.75 32.51 10.02
N GLY A 80 -37.05 32.53 9.71
CA GLY A 80 -37.63 33.36 8.68
C GLY A 80 -37.37 34.85 8.94
N SER A 81 -36.81 35.53 7.95
CA SER A 81 -36.85 36.98 7.85
C SER A 81 -37.70 37.35 6.65
N SER A 82 -38.94 37.69 6.93
CA SER A 82 -39.89 38.32 6.04
C SER A 82 -39.45 39.74 5.71
N LEU A 83 -39.03 39.98 4.47
CA LEU A 83 -39.00 41.33 3.89
C LEU A 83 -39.71 41.30 2.55
N THR A 84 -41.03 41.45 2.63
CA THR A 84 -41.91 41.79 1.52
C THR A 84 -41.61 43.23 1.11
N ARG A 85 -40.91 43.44 -0.02
CA ARG A 85 -40.83 44.76 -0.65
C ARG A 85 -41.29 44.70 -2.11
N ALA A 86 -42.46 45.32 -2.28
CA ALA A 86 -43.03 45.98 -3.45
C ALA A 86 -42.46 45.67 -4.85
N ARG A 87 -43.36 45.06 -5.62
CA ARG A 87 -43.43 45.00 -7.09
C ARG A 87 -43.61 46.41 -7.69
N PRO A 88 -42.90 46.76 -8.77
CA PRO A 88 -43.43 47.63 -9.82
C PRO A 88 -43.68 46.83 -11.10
N GLY A 89 -44.63 47.31 -11.90
CA GLY A 89 -45.23 46.59 -13.02
C GLY A 89 -44.38 46.48 -14.30
N ASN A 90 -44.76 45.47 -15.09
CA ASN A 90 -44.80 45.31 -16.56
C ASN A 90 -44.30 46.47 -17.46
N PRO A 91 -43.85 46.24 -18.73
CA PRO A 91 -44.42 45.22 -19.65
C PRO A 91 -43.47 44.60 -20.72
N ALA A 92 -44.06 43.71 -21.53
CA ALA A 92 -43.77 43.47 -22.96
C ALA A 92 -42.69 42.43 -23.36
N GLY A 93 -43.18 41.23 -23.71
CA GLY A 93 -43.10 40.77 -25.10
C GLY A 93 -41.80 40.11 -25.58
N ARG A 94 -41.73 38.78 -25.48
CA ARG A 94 -40.98 37.99 -26.47
C ARG A 94 -41.62 36.60 -26.64
N PRO A 95 -42.07 36.22 -27.85
CA PRO A 95 -42.60 34.88 -28.09
C PRO A 95 -41.47 33.86 -28.02
N THR A 96 -41.57 32.90 -27.10
CA THR A 96 -40.71 31.72 -27.05
C THR A 96 -41.08 30.78 -28.20
N ALA A 97 -40.13 30.57 -29.11
CA ALA A 97 -40.22 29.58 -30.16
C ALA A 97 -40.40 28.18 -29.55
N SER A 98 -41.44 27.48 -30.00
CA SER A 98 -41.69 26.08 -29.68
C SER A 98 -40.60 25.20 -30.29
N VAL A 99 -39.80 24.57 -29.43
CA VAL A 99 -38.86 23.52 -29.85
C VAL A 99 -39.68 22.30 -30.28
N PRO A 100 -39.51 21.77 -31.50
CA PRO A 100 -40.25 20.60 -31.94
C PRO A 100 -39.87 19.39 -31.08
N SER A 101 -40.88 18.78 -30.48
CA SER A 101 -40.77 17.55 -29.70
C SER A 101 -40.20 16.44 -30.59
N PRO A 102 -39.12 15.74 -30.18
CA PRO A 102 -38.52 14.69 -30.99
C PRO A 102 -39.53 13.55 -31.23
N ASP A 103 -39.62 13.16 -32.49
CA ASP A 103 -40.53 12.14 -33.01
C ASP A 103 -40.44 10.85 -32.19
N MET A 104 -41.58 10.45 -31.61
CA MET A 104 -41.74 9.25 -30.77
C MET A 104 -41.32 7.96 -31.49
N ASN A 105 -41.31 7.96 -32.84
CA ASN A 105 -40.85 6.83 -33.63
C ASN A 105 -39.33 6.61 -33.56
N GLN A 106 -38.55 7.66 -33.28
CA GLN A 106 -37.09 7.56 -33.16
C GLN A 106 -36.68 6.88 -31.84
N ARG A 107 -37.42 7.13 -30.74
CA ARG A 107 -37.16 6.49 -29.44
C ARG A 107 -37.43 4.98 -29.46
N ARG A 108 -38.46 4.51 -30.18
CA ARG A 108 -38.76 3.08 -30.30
C ARG A 108 -37.69 2.32 -31.11
N ARG A 109 -37.12 2.94 -32.15
CA ARG A 109 -36.06 2.31 -32.97
C ARG A 109 -34.73 2.18 -32.25
N MET A 110 -34.39 3.10 -31.33
CA MET A 110 -33.16 3.00 -30.53
C MET A 110 -33.24 1.92 -29.45
N GLY A 111 -34.42 1.70 -28.84
CA GLY A 111 -34.60 0.64 -27.83
C GLY A 111 -34.35 -0.76 -28.37
N ALA A 112 -34.82 -1.07 -29.58
CA ALA A 112 -34.62 -2.38 -30.21
C ALA A 112 -33.13 -2.66 -30.49
N ARG A 113 -32.36 -1.66 -30.95
CA ARG A 113 -30.93 -1.81 -31.25
C ARG A 113 -30.08 -2.04 -29.99
N LEU A 114 -30.40 -1.36 -28.90
CA LEU A 114 -29.71 -1.54 -27.62
C LEU A 114 -29.96 -2.92 -27.01
N ALA A 115 -31.19 -3.44 -27.10
CA ALA A 115 -31.51 -4.78 -26.63
C ALA A 115 -30.74 -5.88 -27.37
N THR A 116 -30.61 -5.76 -28.70
CA THR A 116 -29.82 -6.71 -29.51
C THR A 116 -28.33 -6.66 -29.18
N ALA A 117 -27.77 -5.45 -29.00
CA ALA A 117 -26.36 -5.30 -28.61
C ALA A 117 -26.07 -5.92 -27.23
N ALA A 118 -26.97 -5.72 -26.26
CA ALA A 118 -26.85 -6.31 -24.94
C ALA A 118 -26.87 -7.86 -24.97
N MET A 119 -27.76 -8.47 -25.77
CA MET A 119 -27.78 -9.93 -25.92
C MET A 119 -26.48 -10.47 -26.53
N LEU A 120 -25.95 -9.82 -27.57
CA LEU A 120 -24.69 -10.25 -28.20
C LEU A 120 -23.51 -10.17 -27.23
N LEU A 121 -23.45 -9.11 -26.42
CA LEU A 121 -22.42 -8.96 -25.40
C LEU A 121 -22.51 -10.07 -24.35
N THR A 122 -23.71 -10.40 -23.87
CA THR A 122 -23.90 -11.50 -22.90
C THR A 122 -23.44 -12.83 -23.47
N VAL A 123 -23.76 -13.13 -24.73
CA VAL A 123 -23.32 -14.36 -25.40
C VAL A 123 -21.79 -14.41 -25.54
N LEU A 124 -21.15 -13.30 -25.87
CA LEU A 124 -19.68 -13.19 -25.94
C LEU A 124 -19.02 -13.40 -24.58
N VAL A 125 -19.55 -12.78 -23.53
CA VAL A 125 -19.01 -12.92 -22.16
C VAL A 125 -19.17 -14.36 -21.66
N VAL A 126 -20.34 -14.97 -21.84
CA VAL A 126 -20.56 -16.37 -21.43
C VAL A 126 -19.68 -17.31 -22.25
N GLY A 127 -19.56 -17.11 -23.56
CA GLY A 127 -18.67 -17.90 -24.41
C GLY A 127 -17.20 -17.79 -24.00
N TYR A 128 -16.74 -16.59 -23.66
CA TYR A 128 -15.38 -16.35 -23.17
C TYR A 128 -15.11 -17.06 -21.83
N VAL A 129 -16.05 -16.98 -20.88
CA VAL A 129 -15.91 -17.67 -19.57
C VAL A 129 -15.89 -19.18 -19.76
N VAL A 130 -16.76 -19.74 -20.60
CA VAL A 130 -16.77 -21.18 -20.89
C VAL A 130 -15.48 -21.63 -21.58
N ALA A 131 -14.94 -20.84 -22.51
CA ALA A 131 -13.65 -21.12 -23.13
C ALA A 131 -12.50 -21.11 -22.12
N GLN A 132 -12.47 -20.14 -21.20
CA GLN A 132 -11.45 -20.08 -20.13
C GLN A 132 -11.49 -21.31 -19.21
N VAL A 133 -12.68 -21.86 -18.95
CA VAL A 133 -12.85 -23.08 -18.15
C VAL A 133 -12.48 -24.33 -18.93
N ALA A 134 -12.90 -24.43 -20.21
CA ALA A 134 -12.66 -25.60 -21.06
C ALA A 134 -11.20 -25.72 -21.54
N PHE A 135 -10.50 -24.60 -21.72
CA PHE A 135 -9.09 -24.55 -22.11
C PHE A 135 -8.14 -24.39 -20.93
N ARG A 136 -8.63 -24.53 -19.69
CA ARG A 136 -7.70 -24.79 -18.59
C ARG A 136 -7.04 -26.14 -18.88
N PRO A 137 -5.71 -26.19 -19.08
CA PRO A 137 -5.03 -27.45 -19.28
C PRO A 137 -5.34 -28.36 -18.07
N PRO A 138 -5.68 -29.64 -18.29
CA PRO A 138 -5.92 -30.57 -17.20
C PRO A 138 -4.68 -30.58 -16.30
N ALA A 139 -4.88 -30.30 -15.02
CA ALA A 139 -3.84 -30.19 -14.00
C ALA A 139 -3.25 -31.56 -13.59
N ASP A 140 -3.09 -32.48 -14.55
CA ASP A 140 -2.90 -33.91 -14.26
C ASP A 140 -1.49 -34.47 -14.54
N ASP A 141 -0.48 -33.65 -14.88
CA ASP A 141 0.92 -34.14 -15.03
C ASP A 141 1.91 -33.58 -13.99
N GLN A 142 1.42 -33.00 -12.89
CA GLN A 142 2.26 -32.50 -11.79
C GLN A 142 2.21 -33.40 -10.53
N ARG A 143 1.95 -34.71 -10.70
CA ARG A 143 1.70 -35.64 -9.58
C ARG A 143 2.91 -36.39 -9.02
N ASP A 144 4.12 -36.27 -9.56
CA ASP A 144 5.26 -37.07 -9.08
C ASP A 144 6.43 -36.29 -8.45
N LEU A 145 6.25 -35.01 -8.15
CA LEU A 145 7.17 -34.26 -7.27
C LEU A 145 6.37 -33.35 -6.32
N ALA A 146 5.42 -33.94 -5.58
CA ALA A 146 4.97 -33.32 -4.34
C ALA A 146 6.11 -33.44 -3.30
N VAL A 147 7.17 -32.66 -3.51
CA VAL A 147 7.91 -32.13 -2.38
C VAL A 147 6.84 -31.37 -1.61
N VAL A 148 6.39 -31.95 -0.49
CA VAL A 148 5.60 -31.23 0.49
C VAL A 148 6.54 -30.13 0.98
N VAL A 149 6.52 -29.00 0.27
CA VAL A 149 7.08 -27.75 0.76
C VAL A 149 6.17 -27.42 1.93
N ALA A 150 6.57 -27.87 3.12
CA ALA A 150 5.88 -27.52 4.34
C ALA A 150 5.78 -26.00 4.34
N THR A 151 4.56 -25.48 4.34
CA THR A 151 4.33 -24.05 4.57
C THR A 151 5.17 -23.67 5.79
N PRO A 152 6.06 -22.66 5.68
CA PRO A 152 6.91 -22.28 6.79
C PRO A 152 6.04 -22.12 8.04
N GLY A 153 6.37 -22.88 9.08
CA GLY A 153 5.68 -22.75 10.37
C GLY A 153 5.96 -21.38 10.99
N PRO A 154 5.26 -21.02 12.08
CA PRO A 154 5.57 -19.81 12.83
C PRO A 154 7.06 -19.79 13.23
N VAL A 155 7.73 -18.66 13.01
CA VAL A 155 9.15 -18.48 13.32
C VAL A 155 9.32 -18.39 14.84
N ALA A 156 9.93 -19.40 15.46
CA ALA A 156 10.16 -19.37 16.91
C ALA A 156 11.32 -18.43 17.24
N GLY A 157 11.22 -17.67 18.34
CA GLY A 157 12.33 -16.80 18.79
C GLY A 157 13.64 -17.55 19.08
N GLN A 158 13.54 -18.84 19.41
CA GLN A 158 14.70 -19.74 19.58
C GLN A 158 15.47 -20.00 18.29
N GLU A 159 14.95 -19.59 17.13
CA GLU A 159 15.66 -19.70 15.86
C GLU A 159 16.70 -18.58 15.66
N CYS A 160 16.71 -17.54 16.51
CA CYS A 160 17.76 -16.52 16.52
C CYS A 160 19.03 -17.09 17.15
N GLN A 161 19.99 -17.52 16.32
CA GLN A 161 21.23 -18.18 16.76
C GLN A 161 22.50 -17.38 16.43
N VAL A 162 22.39 -16.37 15.56
CA VAL A 162 23.47 -15.47 15.15
C VAL A 162 24.10 -14.78 16.36
N GLU A 163 25.43 -14.77 16.43
CA GLU A 163 26.15 -14.09 17.51
C GLU A 163 25.82 -12.58 17.49
N PRO A 164 25.50 -11.96 18.64
CA PRO A 164 25.17 -10.54 18.69
C PRO A 164 26.37 -9.70 18.31
N ARG A 165 26.11 -8.60 17.59
CA ARG A 165 27.08 -7.50 17.52
C ARG A 165 27.23 -6.87 18.90
N THR A 166 28.43 -6.40 19.21
CA THR A 166 28.68 -5.62 20.43
C THR A 166 28.12 -4.21 20.28
N ILE A 167 27.82 -3.57 21.42
CA ILE A 167 27.41 -2.16 21.43
C ILE A 167 28.50 -1.27 20.81
N ASP A 168 29.78 -1.58 21.09
CA ASP A 168 30.92 -0.83 20.52
C ASP A 168 30.98 -0.92 19.00
N GLU A 169 30.70 -2.09 18.42
CA GLU A 169 30.61 -2.26 16.96
C GLU A 169 29.46 -1.44 16.38
N ILE A 170 28.27 -1.47 16.97
CA ILE A 170 27.12 -0.67 16.50
C ILE A 170 27.42 0.83 16.58
N VAL A 171 27.96 1.30 17.70
CA VAL A 171 28.36 2.70 17.88
C VAL A 171 29.41 3.09 16.83
N SER A 172 30.39 2.23 16.57
CA SER A 172 31.41 2.46 15.54
C SER A 172 30.81 2.57 14.13
N ILE A 173 29.87 1.67 13.79
CA ILE A 173 29.18 1.66 12.50
C ILE A 173 28.38 2.94 12.30
N LEU A 174 27.59 3.33 13.30
CA LEU A 174 26.71 4.50 13.26
C LEU A 174 27.47 5.83 13.35
N SER A 175 28.64 5.84 13.98
CA SER A 175 29.51 7.03 14.03
C SER A 175 30.25 7.28 12.70
N THR A 176 30.27 6.29 11.81
CA THR A 176 30.91 6.42 10.50
C THR A 176 29.95 7.12 9.53
N GLN A 177 30.43 8.18 8.87
CA GLN A 177 29.62 8.95 7.92
C GLN A 177 28.98 8.05 6.86
N VAL A 178 27.68 8.22 6.65
CA VAL A 178 26.94 7.53 5.60
C VAL A 178 27.47 8.02 4.25
N MET A 179 28.16 7.14 3.51
CA MET A 179 28.45 7.43 2.11
C MET A 179 27.12 7.60 1.38
N PRO A 180 26.95 8.68 0.60
CA PRO A 180 25.69 8.92 -0.10
C PRO A 180 25.34 7.70 -0.94
N ARG A 181 24.09 7.23 -0.78
CA ARG A 181 23.54 6.12 -1.55
C ARG A 181 23.76 6.44 -3.04
N PRO A 182 24.36 5.54 -3.84
CA PRO A 182 24.35 5.73 -5.27
C PRO A 182 22.88 5.86 -5.68
N THR A 183 22.52 7.03 -6.22
CA THR A 183 21.16 7.31 -6.67
C THR A 183 20.92 6.49 -7.93
N SER A 184 20.63 5.21 -7.76
CA SER A 184 20.23 4.34 -8.86
C SER A 184 18.78 4.69 -9.20
N THR A 185 18.60 5.63 -10.12
CA THR A 185 17.28 5.95 -10.69
C THR A 185 16.64 4.76 -11.43
N SER A 186 17.36 3.64 -11.61
CA SER A 186 16.85 2.39 -12.17
C SER A 186 16.47 1.34 -11.12
N GLU A 187 16.57 1.62 -9.83
CA GLU A 187 16.32 0.60 -8.79
C GLU A 187 14.86 0.16 -8.73
N TRP A 188 13.92 1.08 -9.01
CA TRP A 188 12.51 0.75 -9.15
C TRP A 188 12.20 -0.05 -10.42
N ASP A 189 12.95 0.17 -11.51
CA ASP A 189 12.79 -0.60 -12.74
C ASP A 189 13.11 -2.08 -12.52
N VAL A 190 13.99 -2.39 -11.57
CA VAL A 190 14.32 -3.76 -11.16
C VAL A 190 13.15 -4.41 -10.40
N VAL A 191 12.49 -3.69 -9.50
CA VAL A 191 11.37 -4.22 -8.69
C VAL A 191 10.14 -4.50 -9.55
N ILE A 192 9.86 -3.66 -10.55
CA ILE A 192 8.62 -3.72 -11.34
C ILE A 192 8.79 -4.58 -12.60
N SER A 193 10.01 -4.84 -13.07
CA SER A 193 10.22 -5.57 -14.33
C SER A 193 10.02 -7.08 -14.16
N PRO A 194 8.97 -7.70 -14.76
CA PRO A 194 8.76 -9.15 -14.72
C PRO A 194 9.79 -9.94 -15.56
N ARG A 195 10.87 -9.31 -16.03
CA ARG A 195 11.78 -9.82 -17.07
C ARG A 195 13.23 -9.98 -16.64
N LEU A 196 13.55 -9.87 -15.35
CA LEU A 196 14.88 -10.23 -14.90
C LEU A 196 15.10 -11.72 -15.19
N THR A 197 15.93 -11.96 -16.20
CA THR A 197 16.20 -13.25 -16.80
C THR A 197 17.51 -13.74 -16.20
N GLY A 198 17.41 -14.76 -15.38
CA GLY A 198 18.52 -15.29 -14.58
C GLY A 198 17.92 -15.96 -13.35
N GLY A 199 17.76 -17.28 -13.40
CA GLY A 199 17.34 -18.02 -12.22
C GLY A 199 18.40 -17.87 -11.13
N VAL A 200 17.96 -17.62 -9.91
CA VAL A 200 18.85 -17.68 -8.74
C VAL A 200 19.08 -19.15 -8.41
N ALA A 201 20.33 -19.52 -8.10
CA ALA A 201 20.64 -20.89 -7.73
C ALA A 201 19.82 -21.29 -6.48
N PRO A 202 19.22 -22.50 -6.43
CA PRO A 202 18.36 -22.91 -5.31
C PRO A 202 19.02 -22.78 -3.94
N GLU A 203 20.32 -23.06 -3.85
CA GLU A 203 21.11 -22.91 -2.62
C GLU A 203 21.18 -21.47 -2.12
N ILE A 204 21.15 -20.48 -3.01
CA ILE A 204 21.14 -19.06 -2.63
C ILE A 204 19.74 -18.66 -2.14
N ILE A 205 18.67 -19.14 -2.79
CA ILE A 205 17.29 -18.92 -2.35
C ILE A 205 17.11 -19.43 -0.92
N VAL A 206 17.54 -20.66 -0.65
CA VAL A 206 17.50 -21.27 0.68
C VAL A 206 18.31 -20.44 1.68
N ALA A 207 19.48 -19.94 1.29
CA ALA A 207 20.32 -19.14 2.18
C ALA A 207 19.67 -17.79 2.56
N ILE A 208 19.11 -17.04 1.60
CA ILE A 208 18.46 -15.75 1.91
C ILE A 208 17.15 -15.94 2.69
N GLN A 209 16.41 -17.03 2.42
CA GLN A 209 15.23 -17.41 3.21
C GLN A 209 15.63 -17.72 4.66
N ALA A 210 16.74 -18.44 4.86
CA ALA A 210 17.28 -18.71 6.19
C ALA A 210 17.69 -17.41 6.92
N THR A 211 18.40 -16.50 6.25
CA THR A 211 18.74 -15.17 6.80
C THR A 211 17.48 -14.39 7.19
N GLN A 212 16.46 -14.33 6.33
CA GLN A 212 15.21 -13.62 6.62
C GLN A 212 14.47 -14.23 7.81
N ARG A 213 14.42 -15.56 7.88
CA ARG A 213 13.79 -16.30 8.97
C ARG A 213 14.50 -16.03 10.30
N GLU A 214 15.83 -16.07 10.32
CA GLU A 214 16.61 -15.75 11.50
C GLU A 214 16.45 -14.27 11.92
N TRP A 215 16.38 -13.34 10.97
CA TRP A 215 16.12 -11.93 11.24
C TRP A 215 14.76 -11.70 11.88
N ASN A 216 13.72 -12.36 11.37
CA ASN A 216 12.39 -12.37 11.99
C ASN A 216 12.44 -12.96 13.41
N ALA A 217 13.17 -14.06 13.61
CA ALA A 217 13.31 -14.70 14.92
C ALA A 217 13.95 -13.77 15.95
N CYS A 218 15.02 -13.06 15.57
CA CYS A 218 15.68 -12.08 16.43
C CYS A 218 14.78 -10.87 16.73
N GLY A 219 14.00 -10.42 15.75
CA GLY A 219 13.00 -9.38 15.97
C GLY A 219 11.93 -9.80 16.99
N ARG A 220 11.47 -11.05 16.95
CA ARG A 220 10.47 -11.57 17.92
C ARG A 220 11.00 -11.68 19.34
N THR A 221 12.31 -11.88 19.54
CA THR A 221 12.94 -11.86 20.88
C THR A 221 13.33 -10.44 21.32
N GLY A 222 13.23 -9.45 20.43
CA GLY A 222 13.71 -8.09 20.65
C GLY A 222 15.24 -8.00 20.72
N ASP A 223 15.98 -9.04 20.34
CA ASP A 223 17.44 -9.05 20.37
C ASP A 223 17.99 -8.25 19.19
N VAL A 224 17.95 -6.91 19.33
CA VAL A 224 18.38 -5.95 18.32
C VAL A 224 19.86 -6.12 17.92
N LEU A 225 20.69 -6.58 18.86
CA LEU A 225 22.11 -6.80 18.62
C LEU A 225 22.34 -8.03 17.73
N ARG A 226 21.60 -9.12 17.95
CA ARG A 226 21.58 -10.27 17.03
C ARG A 226 20.92 -9.94 15.69
N GLN A 227 19.82 -9.19 15.71
CA GLN A 227 19.14 -8.78 14.48
C GLN A 227 20.08 -7.96 13.56
N SER A 228 20.81 -7.00 14.13
CA SER A 228 21.81 -6.21 13.40
C SER A 228 23.00 -7.02 12.87
N ALA A 229 23.28 -8.20 13.44
CA ALA A 229 24.33 -9.10 12.94
C ALA A 229 23.97 -9.74 11.58
N LEU A 230 22.69 -9.69 11.18
CA LEU A 230 22.19 -10.17 9.89
C LEU A 230 22.10 -9.05 8.84
N GLU A 231 22.55 -7.86 9.18
CA GLU A 231 22.52 -6.67 8.34
C GLU A 231 23.95 -6.23 7.99
N THR A 232 24.14 -5.65 6.80
CA THR A 232 25.42 -5.04 6.46
C THR A 232 25.61 -3.75 7.25
N ASP A 233 26.86 -3.36 7.50
CA ASP A 233 27.17 -2.07 8.14
C ASP A 233 26.59 -0.88 7.34
N ALA A 234 26.52 -1.04 6.03
CA ALA A 234 25.96 -0.05 5.13
C ALA A 234 24.43 0.06 5.28
N TYR A 235 23.74 -1.06 5.51
CA TYR A 235 22.32 -1.08 5.84
C TYR A 235 22.05 -0.41 7.18
N ILE A 236 22.76 -0.81 8.24
CA ILE A 236 22.62 -0.26 9.60
C ILE A 236 22.74 1.27 9.58
N ARG A 237 23.73 1.81 8.87
CA ARG A 237 23.94 3.26 8.70
C ARG A 237 22.80 4.00 8.00
N ARG A 238 22.04 3.33 7.14
CA ARG A 238 20.97 3.93 6.32
C ARG A 238 19.57 3.65 6.87
N SER A 239 19.46 2.70 7.79
CA SER A 239 18.17 2.19 8.23
C SER A 239 17.49 3.24 9.13
N PRO A 240 16.25 3.65 8.79
CA PRO A 240 15.51 4.63 9.58
C PRO A 240 15.29 4.19 11.03
N TRP A 241 15.34 2.89 11.31
CA TRP A 241 15.27 2.35 12.67
C TRP A 241 16.44 2.83 13.53
N PHE A 242 17.63 2.96 12.95
CA PHE A 242 18.80 3.44 13.65
C PHE A 242 18.88 4.97 13.67
N ASP A 243 18.20 5.68 12.78
CA ASP A 243 18.02 7.14 12.89
C ASP A 243 17.29 7.50 14.20
N MET A 244 16.40 6.64 14.68
CA MET A 244 15.75 6.79 15.99
C MET A 244 16.72 6.61 17.17
N TRP A 245 17.83 5.89 16.97
CA TRP A 245 18.93 5.77 17.94
C TRP A 245 20.05 6.79 17.67
N GLY A 246 19.93 7.54 16.58
CA GLY A 246 20.88 8.54 16.14
C GLY A 246 21.01 9.68 17.13
N GLY A 247 22.25 10.09 17.36
CA GLY A 247 22.61 11.31 18.06
C GLY A 247 23.71 12.05 17.29
N PRO A 248 23.93 13.35 17.53
CA PRO A 248 24.98 14.15 16.91
C PRO A 248 26.41 13.63 17.15
N ASN A 249 26.61 12.71 18.09
CA ASN A 249 27.92 12.15 18.45
C ASN A 249 27.80 10.70 18.96
N SER A 250 28.94 10.02 19.07
CA SER A 250 29.05 8.62 19.49
C SER A 250 28.51 8.33 20.89
N ASP A 251 28.60 9.28 21.82
CA ASP A 251 28.16 9.10 23.21
C ASP A 251 26.63 9.09 23.31
N GLU A 252 25.97 9.95 22.54
CA GLU A 252 24.51 9.96 22.43
C GLU A 252 24.00 8.70 21.73
N ILE A 253 24.66 8.25 20.65
CA ILE A 253 24.34 6.99 19.97
C ILE A 253 24.47 5.81 20.96
N ARG A 254 25.58 5.73 21.69
CA ARG A 254 25.81 4.69 22.70
C ARG A 254 24.70 4.68 23.73
N THR A 255 24.38 5.85 24.29
CA THR A 255 23.35 5.99 25.32
C THR A 255 22.00 5.50 24.80
N SER A 256 21.63 5.82 23.55
CA SER A 256 20.40 5.35 22.91
C SER A 256 20.39 3.84 22.73
N VAL A 257 21.48 3.24 22.23
CA VAL A 257 21.62 1.79 22.04
C VAL A 257 21.55 1.05 23.38
N GLU A 258 22.28 1.51 24.39
CA GLU A 258 22.26 0.94 25.74
C GLU A 258 20.88 1.05 26.40
N ALA A 259 20.20 2.19 26.22
CA ALA A 259 18.85 2.40 26.73
C ALA A 259 17.85 1.43 26.10
N GLU A 260 17.98 1.19 24.79
CA GLU A 260 17.11 0.26 24.06
C GLU A 260 17.36 -1.19 24.46
N VAL A 261 18.62 -1.63 24.50
CA VAL A 261 19.00 -2.97 24.99
C VAL A 261 18.47 -3.19 26.41
N THR A 262 18.62 -2.19 27.29
CA THR A 262 18.10 -2.24 28.67
C THR A 262 16.58 -2.23 28.72
N ARG A 263 15.90 -1.54 27.79
CA ARG A 263 14.43 -1.51 27.69
C ARG A 263 13.92 -2.89 27.30
N VAL A 264 14.47 -3.50 26.26
CA VAL A 264 14.11 -4.85 25.82
C VAL A 264 14.38 -5.86 26.92
N ALA A 265 15.56 -5.83 27.54
CA ALA A 265 15.91 -6.77 28.61
C ALA A 265 14.94 -6.67 29.81
N ARG A 266 14.50 -5.46 30.17
CA ARG A 266 13.48 -5.26 31.20
C ARG A 266 12.11 -5.79 30.80
N LEU A 267 11.70 -5.61 29.54
CA LEU A 267 10.44 -6.16 29.04
C LEU A 267 10.47 -7.70 29.06
N ALA A 268 11.58 -8.30 28.65
CA ALA A 268 11.78 -9.74 28.71
C ALA A 268 11.77 -10.26 30.16
N ALA A 269 12.45 -9.58 31.09
CA ALA A 269 12.51 -9.98 32.50
C ALA A 269 11.19 -9.78 33.26
N ALA A 270 10.36 -8.83 32.82
CA ALA A 270 9.04 -8.58 33.41
C ALA A 270 7.98 -9.61 32.97
N ALA A 271 8.25 -10.39 31.91
CA ALA A 271 7.37 -11.46 31.48
C ALA A 271 7.35 -12.59 32.54
N PRO A 272 6.17 -13.04 33.01
CA PRO A 272 6.12 -14.11 34.00
C PRO A 272 6.78 -15.40 33.45
N PRO A 273 7.54 -16.15 34.26
CA PRO A 273 8.16 -17.39 33.82
C PRO A 273 7.13 -18.36 33.22
N GLY A 274 7.41 -18.91 32.04
CA GLY A 274 6.49 -19.81 31.34
C GLY A 274 5.30 -19.13 30.67
N THR A 275 5.18 -17.80 30.77
CA THR A 275 4.40 -17.03 29.81
C THR A 275 5.20 -17.08 28.51
N PRO A 276 4.69 -17.68 27.43
CA PRO A 276 5.31 -17.51 26.11
C PRO A 276 5.59 -16.02 25.96
N ALA A 277 6.82 -15.63 25.60
CA ALA A 277 7.08 -14.25 25.19
C ALA A 277 5.95 -13.93 24.22
N PRO A 278 5.06 -12.96 24.52
CA PRO A 278 3.71 -12.98 24.02
C PRO A 278 3.73 -13.24 22.52
N ASP A 279 3.39 -14.48 22.13
CA ASP A 279 3.05 -14.79 20.74
C ASP A 279 1.84 -13.92 20.34
N ASP A 280 1.17 -13.33 21.34
CA ASP A 280 -0.02 -12.49 21.33
C ASP A 280 0.24 -11.00 21.60
N VAL A 281 1.46 -10.43 21.39
CA VAL A 281 1.48 -8.96 21.20
C VAL A 281 0.73 -8.71 19.89
N PRO A 282 -0.46 -8.10 19.90
CA PRO A 282 -1.25 -7.86 18.69
C PRO A 282 -0.72 -6.61 17.98
N LEU A 283 0.61 -6.48 17.89
CA LEU A 283 1.24 -5.75 16.80
C LEU A 283 1.47 -6.84 15.78
N GLY A 284 0.66 -6.87 14.72
CA GLY A 284 0.65 -7.91 13.68
C GLY A 284 1.99 -8.60 13.56
N ALA A 285 2.09 -9.83 14.08
CA ALA A 285 3.27 -10.69 13.99
C ALA A 285 3.38 -11.21 12.56
N GLU A 286 3.43 -10.25 11.66
CA GLU A 286 3.56 -10.34 10.24
C GLU A 286 4.91 -10.99 9.98
N THR A 287 4.88 -12.28 9.61
CA THR A 287 6.10 -12.95 9.22
C THR A 287 6.36 -12.53 7.78
N LEU A 288 7.43 -11.77 7.58
CA LEU A 288 7.90 -11.44 6.24
C LEU A 288 8.57 -12.68 5.65
N VAL A 289 7.98 -13.23 4.60
CA VAL A 289 8.42 -14.46 3.92
C VAL A 289 8.88 -14.12 2.51
N ILE A 290 9.89 -14.88 2.06
CA ILE A 290 10.40 -14.84 0.68
C ILE A 290 9.91 -16.09 -0.03
N HIS A 291 9.17 -15.90 -1.13
CA HIS A 291 8.82 -17.00 -2.02
C HIS A 291 9.85 -17.15 -3.14
N ASP A 292 10.06 -18.38 -3.61
CA ASP A 292 11.02 -18.69 -4.67
C ASP A 292 10.75 -17.89 -5.95
N GLU A 293 9.47 -17.68 -6.31
CA GLU A 293 9.10 -16.91 -7.50
C GLU A 293 9.39 -15.41 -7.39
N ASP A 294 9.69 -14.90 -6.19
CA ASP A 294 9.94 -13.50 -5.90
C ASP A 294 11.43 -13.16 -5.80
N VAL A 295 12.32 -14.16 -5.94
CA VAL A 295 13.78 -13.96 -5.86
C VAL A 295 14.38 -13.67 -7.24
N ARG A 296 15.30 -12.70 -7.30
CA ARG A 296 15.99 -12.25 -8.51
C ARG A 296 17.46 -11.98 -8.24
N GLN A 297 18.34 -12.37 -9.16
CA GLN A 297 19.73 -11.91 -9.14
C GLN A 297 19.83 -10.54 -9.83
N LEU A 298 20.55 -9.61 -9.22
CA LEU A 298 20.81 -8.28 -9.73
C LEU A 298 22.05 -8.27 -10.63
N PRO A 299 22.18 -7.30 -11.58
CA PRO A 299 23.34 -7.23 -12.47
C PRO A 299 24.69 -7.07 -11.78
N ASP A 300 24.70 -6.58 -10.54
CA ASP A 300 25.89 -6.41 -9.71
C ASP A 300 26.24 -7.66 -8.86
N GLY A 301 25.51 -8.76 -9.04
CA GLY A 301 25.72 -10.02 -8.34
C GLY A 301 24.97 -10.14 -7.00
N ARG A 302 24.34 -9.07 -6.51
CA ARG A 302 23.46 -9.12 -5.33
C ARG A 302 22.16 -9.89 -5.64
N VAL A 303 21.42 -10.25 -4.61
CA VAL A 303 20.14 -10.96 -4.76
C VAL A 303 19.03 -10.14 -4.11
N GLY A 304 17.97 -9.88 -4.85
CA GLY A 304 16.79 -9.20 -4.34
C GLY A 304 15.61 -10.15 -4.19
N ALA A 305 14.76 -9.93 -3.20
CA ALA A 305 13.54 -10.68 -2.99
C ALA A 305 12.39 -9.76 -2.58
N LEU A 306 11.19 -10.01 -3.10
CA LEU A 306 9.98 -9.39 -2.57
C LEU A 306 9.60 -10.07 -1.25
N LEU A 307 9.46 -9.28 -0.20
CA LEU A 307 8.92 -9.76 1.07
C LEU A 307 7.40 -9.72 0.99
N ARG A 308 6.77 -10.86 1.30
CA ARG A 308 5.33 -10.95 1.48
C ARG A 308 5.02 -11.13 2.95
N GLU A 309 3.94 -10.49 3.35
CA GLU A 309 3.39 -10.64 4.68
C GLU A 309 2.54 -11.92 4.72
N GLU A 310 2.97 -12.92 5.49
CA GLU A 310 2.14 -14.09 5.74
C GLU A 310 1.48 -13.97 7.11
N ASN A 311 0.15 -13.93 7.10
CA ASN A 311 -0.63 -14.08 8.32
C ASN A 311 -0.93 -15.56 8.58
N PRO A 312 -0.34 -16.18 9.62
CA PRO A 312 -0.58 -17.59 9.92
C PRO A 312 -2.04 -17.88 10.29
N SER A 313 -2.82 -16.86 10.69
CA SER A 313 -4.25 -17.02 11.00
C SER A 313 -5.17 -17.05 9.77
N GLY A 314 -4.63 -16.89 8.55
CA GLY A 314 -5.41 -16.91 7.31
C GLY A 314 -6.41 -15.75 7.15
N GLY A 315 -6.39 -14.79 8.08
CA GLY A 315 -7.11 -13.53 7.92
C GLY A 315 -6.43 -12.68 6.85
N ILE A 316 -7.22 -12.10 5.95
CA ILE A 316 -6.76 -11.09 4.99
C ILE A 316 -6.06 -10.00 5.79
N THR A 317 -4.73 -9.98 5.79
CA THR A 317 -3.98 -8.90 6.41
C THR A 317 -4.20 -7.62 5.65
N SER A 318 -4.01 -6.54 6.38
CA SER A 318 -4.29 -5.18 5.97
C SER A 318 -3.87 -4.97 4.50
N PRO A 319 -4.66 -4.29 3.65
CA PRO A 319 -4.29 -3.99 2.27
C PRO A 319 -3.14 -2.97 2.16
N LEU A 320 -2.28 -2.89 3.18
CA LEU A 320 -1.13 -2.01 3.19
C LEU A 320 -0.11 -2.58 2.20
N PRO A 321 0.13 -1.89 1.08
CA PRO A 321 0.88 -2.40 -0.06
C PRO A 321 2.38 -2.29 0.17
N PHE A 322 2.88 -2.59 1.37
CA PHE A 322 4.31 -2.55 1.66
C PHE A 322 4.98 -3.81 1.14
N ASN A 323 4.91 -3.98 -0.17
CA ASN A 323 5.82 -4.82 -0.92
C ASN A 323 7.21 -4.22 -0.71
N THR A 324 7.94 -4.76 0.26
CA THR A 324 9.33 -4.39 0.50
C THR A 324 10.18 -5.29 -0.36
N PHE A 325 10.92 -4.71 -1.30
CA PHE A 325 11.95 -5.44 -2.04
C PHE A 325 13.25 -5.34 -1.26
N ARG A 326 13.68 -6.47 -0.68
CA ARG A 326 14.88 -6.57 0.14
C ARG A 326 16.04 -7.08 -0.71
N ILE A 327 17.18 -6.41 -0.63
CA ILE A 327 18.43 -6.81 -1.28
C ILE A 327 19.36 -7.43 -0.26
N PHE A 328 19.89 -8.58 -0.63
CA PHE A 328 20.88 -9.37 0.08
C PHE A 328 22.22 -9.32 -0.66
N VAL A 329 23.30 -9.32 0.10
CA VAL A 329 24.67 -9.44 -0.41
C VAL A 329 25.40 -10.53 0.37
N GLN A 330 26.26 -11.28 -0.32
CA GLN A 330 27.12 -12.26 0.32
C GLN A 330 28.34 -11.55 0.91
N VAL A 331 28.51 -11.67 2.22
CA VAL A 331 29.70 -11.23 2.95
C VAL A 331 30.32 -12.47 3.58
N ASP A 332 31.54 -12.79 3.16
CA ASP A 332 32.19 -14.06 3.48
C ASP A 332 31.33 -15.27 3.07
N ASP A 333 30.95 -16.11 4.03
CA ASP A 333 30.14 -17.31 3.84
C ASP A 333 28.64 -17.10 4.15
N ARG A 334 28.20 -15.87 4.40
CA ARG A 334 26.82 -15.56 4.81
C ARG A 334 26.16 -14.52 3.90
N TRP A 335 24.85 -14.69 3.69
CA TRP A 335 24.01 -13.66 3.08
C TRP A 335 23.49 -12.70 4.14
N LEU A 336 23.72 -11.40 3.95
CA LEU A 336 23.28 -10.34 4.85
C LEU A 336 22.30 -9.39 4.13
N ILE A 337 21.43 -8.76 4.90
CA ILE A 337 20.50 -7.73 4.43
C ILE A 337 21.27 -6.45 4.18
N ASP A 338 21.26 -5.96 2.94
CA ASP A 338 21.98 -4.76 2.53
C ASP A 338 21.06 -3.55 2.31
N GLN A 339 19.81 -3.79 1.93
CA GLN A 339 18.93 -2.72 1.50
C GLN A 339 17.46 -3.13 1.51
N ASP A 340 16.60 -2.19 1.89
CA ASP A 340 15.15 -2.29 1.72
C ASP A 340 14.68 -1.19 0.76
N ILE A 341 13.81 -1.58 -0.16
CA ILE A 341 13.16 -0.69 -1.12
C ILE A 341 11.64 -0.81 -0.91
N MET A 342 11.03 0.21 -0.31
CA MET A 342 9.61 0.21 0.04
C MET A 342 8.75 0.75 -1.11
N ALA A 343 7.88 -0.09 -1.67
CA ALA A 343 7.00 0.32 -2.77
C ALA A 343 5.98 1.35 -2.27
N GLY A 344 6.11 2.61 -2.71
CA GLY A 344 5.13 3.67 -2.44
C GLY A 344 5.58 4.81 -1.52
N GLY A 345 6.88 4.95 -1.27
CA GLY A 345 7.47 6.14 -0.64
C GLY A 345 7.75 7.27 -1.62
#